data_AF-A0A316JNA4-F1
#
_entry.id   AF-A0A316JNA4-F1
#
_cell.length_a   1.000
_cell.length_b   1.000
_cell.length_c   1.000
_cell.angle_alpha   90.00
_cell.angle_beta   90.00
_cell.angle_gamma   90.00
#
_symmetry.space_group_name_H-M   'P 1'
#
loop_
_entity.id
_entity.type
_entity.pdbx_description
1 polymer ?
#
loop_
_entity_poly.entity_id
_entity_poly.type
_entity_poly.pdbx_seq_one_letter_code
_entity_poly.pdbx_strand_id
1 'polypeptide(L)'
;MKTILFLSAFSLVLFSCENSTTEKEAEDTEQSTSEQDYKDMAQDACDCVNNATAQLSPRMQKILNEFDGDEEKMKQLMVDYTIDDQTAALEDAQKFQGPVIIDFTTCLDGVQKKYDDKFTTDSDDEIKQKMVDILKELEGCSSSYGMVKMAIRK
;
A
#
# COMPACT_ATOMS: atom_id res chain seq x y z
N MET A 1 -13.55 0.00 -29.02
CA MET A 1 -14.49 1.08 -29.39
C MET A 1 -14.22 2.25 -28.45
N LYS A 2 -14.04 3.44 -29.02
CA LYS A 2 -13.69 4.71 -28.36
C LYS A 2 -14.94 5.59 -28.40
N THR A 3 -15.38 6.13 -27.26
CA THR A 3 -16.42 7.20 -27.14
C THR A 3 -16.12 7.92 -25.81
N ILE A 4 -15.32 8.98 -25.73
CA ILE A 4 -15.59 10.41 -26.00
C ILE A 4 -16.94 10.94 -25.44
N LEU A 5 -16.85 11.83 -24.44
CA LEU A 5 -17.75 12.98 -24.17
C LEU A 5 -16.90 14.00 -23.35
N PHE A 6 -16.22 14.98 -23.96
CA PHE A 6 -16.64 16.33 -24.39
C PHE A 6 -17.29 17.22 -23.31
N LEU A 7 -16.62 18.36 -23.03
CA LEU A 7 -17.10 19.76 -23.13
C LEU A 7 -16.05 20.67 -22.43
N SER A 8 -15.18 21.37 -23.16
CA SER A 8 -15.34 22.76 -23.68
C SER A 8 -15.35 23.81 -22.55
N ALA A 9 -14.65 24.94 -22.57
CA ALA A 9 -13.87 25.66 -23.56
C ALA A 9 -13.09 26.76 -22.81
N PHE A 10 -11.92 27.19 -23.29
CA PHE A 10 -11.67 28.63 -23.49
C PHE A 10 -10.43 28.81 -24.37
N SER A 11 -10.64 29.51 -25.48
CA SER A 11 -9.63 29.94 -26.45
C SER A 11 -8.47 30.67 -25.81
N LEU A 12 -7.26 30.43 -26.31
CA LEU A 12 -6.22 31.46 -26.49
C LEU A 12 -5.24 31.03 -27.60
N VAL A 13 -5.35 31.76 -28.71
CA VAL A 13 -4.24 32.40 -29.44
C VAL A 13 -3.25 31.52 -30.22
N LEU A 14 -3.49 31.53 -31.53
CA LEU A 14 -2.54 31.70 -32.64
C LEU A 14 -1.07 31.93 -32.25
N PHE A 15 -0.20 31.03 -32.68
CA PHE A 15 1.12 31.40 -33.18
C PHE A 15 1.53 30.43 -34.30
N SER A 16 1.56 30.93 -35.53
CA SER A 16 2.30 30.33 -36.63
C SER A 16 3.79 30.48 -36.35
N CYS A 17 4.55 29.38 -36.40
CA CYS A 17 5.94 29.41 -36.84
C CYS A 17 6.23 28.15 -37.66
N GLU A 18 6.82 28.41 -38.83
CA GLU A 18 7.25 27.49 -39.87
C GLU A 18 8.34 26.51 -39.40
N ASN A 19 8.26 25.31 -39.98
CA ASN A 19 9.37 24.56 -40.57
C ASN A 19 10.71 24.50 -39.80
N SER A 20 10.91 23.39 -39.08
CA SER A 20 12.20 22.69 -39.11
C SER A 20 11.99 21.22 -38.77
N THR A 21 12.22 20.36 -39.76
CA THR A 21 12.43 18.94 -39.59
C THR A 21 13.62 18.72 -38.67
N THR A 22 13.35 18.32 -37.44
CA THR A 22 14.28 17.50 -36.69
C THR A 22 13.43 16.49 -35.94
N GLU A 23 13.45 15.27 -36.45
CA GLU A 23 12.99 14.08 -35.74
C GLU A 23 13.74 14.04 -34.41
N LYS A 24 13.11 14.58 -33.38
CA LYS A 24 13.45 14.26 -32.01
C LYS A 24 12.53 13.11 -31.69
N GLU A 25 13.07 11.90 -31.81
CA GLU A 25 12.49 10.67 -31.30
C GLU A 25 11.87 11.01 -29.94
N ALA A 26 10.54 10.90 -29.88
CA ALA A 26 9.85 10.74 -28.63
C ALA A 26 10.40 9.43 -28.06
N GLU A 27 11.39 9.57 -27.19
CA GLU A 27 11.79 8.55 -26.25
C GLU A 27 10.56 8.28 -25.37
N ASP A 28 9.64 7.46 -25.89
CA ASP A 28 8.79 6.61 -25.08
C ASP A 28 9.76 5.79 -24.25
N THR A 29 10.19 6.38 -23.13
CA THR A 29 10.84 5.66 -22.07
C THR A 29 9.73 4.76 -21.54
N GLU A 30 9.66 3.56 -22.10
CA GLU A 30 8.94 2.44 -21.52
C GLU A 30 9.46 2.36 -20.08
N GLN A 31 8.71 2.96 -19.15
CA GLN A 31 9.09 2.99 -17.75
C GLN A 31 8.88 1.57 -17.24
N SER A 32 9.84 0.69 -17.51
CA SER A 32 9.77 -0.70 -17.09
C SER A 32 9.84 -0.71 -15.57
N THR A 33 8.76 -1.11 -14.93
CA THR A 33 8.74 -1.37 -13.51
C THR A 33 9.85 -2.37 -13.18
N SER A 34 10.77 -1.97 -12.30
CA SER A 34 11.83 -2.86 -11.86
C SER A 34 11.36 -3.71 -10.68
N GLU A 35 11.96 -4.89 -10.50
CA GLU A 35 11.79 -5.68 -9.28
C GLU A 35 12.16 -4.88 -8.02
N GLN A 36 13.06 -3.90 -8.16
CA GLN A 36 13.44 -3.02 -7.07
C GLN A 36 12.31 -2.06 -6.67
N ASP A 37 11.54 -1.53 -7.62
CA ASP A 37 10.39 -0.66 -7.29
C ASP A 37 9.36 -1.40 -6.43
N TYR A 38 9.14 -2.70 -6.71
CA TYR A 38 8.30 -3.55 -5.88
C TYR A 38 8.85 -3.78 -4.48
N LYS A 39 10.17 -3.98 -4.36
CA LYS A 39 10.83 -4.14 -3.05
C LYS A 39 10.76 -2.88 -2.23
N ASP A 40 10.99 -1.72 -2.85
CA ASP A 40 10.93 -0.42 -2.20
C ASP A 40 9.49 -0.11 -1.75
N MET A 41 8.48 -0.40 -2.59
CA MET A 41 7.08 -0.26 -2.21
C MET A 41 6.70 -1.18 -1.03
N ALA A 42 7.13 -2.44 -1.07
CA ALA A 42 6.88 -3.39 0.01
C ALA A 42 7.57 -2.95 1.32
N GLN A 43 8.80 -2.45 1.24
CA GLN A 43 9.52 -1.92 2.40
C GLN A 43 8.82 -0.68 2.97
N ASP A 44 8.42 0.28 2.13
CA ASP A 44 7.71 1.48 2.60
C ASP A 44 6.37 1.10 3.27
N ALA A 45 5.61 0.17 2.68
CA ALA A 45 4.38 -0.34 3.29
C ALA A 45 4.65 -1.07 4.61
N CYS A 46 5.77 -1.80 4.69
CA CYS A 46 6.23 -2.45 5.90
C CYS A 46 6.53 -1.44 7.02
N ASP A 47 7.30 -0.40 6.69
CA ASP A 47 7.66 0.67 7.61
C ASP A 47 6.41 1.42 8.09
N CYS A 48 5.43 1.65 7.22
CA CYS A 48 4.14 2.24 7.59
C CYS A 48 3.43 1.43 8.69
N VAL A 49 3.30 0.11 8.50
CA VAL A 49 2.66 -0.78 9.49
C VAL A 49 3.44 -0.78 10.79
N ASN A 50 4.76 -0.95 10.73
CA ASN A 50 5.60 -1.05 11.92
C ASN A 50 5.58 0.24 12.73
N ASN A 51 5.67 1.40 12.07
CA ASN A 51 5.58 2.70 12.73
C ASN A 51 4.20 2.93 13.34
N ALA A 52 3.12 2.64 12.61
CA ALA A 52 1.76 2.83 13.12
C ALA A 52 1.46 1.92 14.31
N THR A 53 1.97 0.69 14.31
CA THR A 53 1.70 -0.32 15.36
C THR A 53 2.64 -0.23 16.57
N ALA A 54 3.73 0.55 16.49
CA ALA A 54 4.67 0.75 17.58
C ALA A 54 4.04 1.32 18.87
N GLN A 55 2.91 2.01 18.76
CA GLN A 55 2.16 2.57 19.91
C GLN A 55 1.25 1.56 20.63
N LEU A 56 1.05 0.38 20.03
CA LEU A 56 0.29 -0.72 20.64
C LEU A 56 1.13 -1.41 21.71
N SER A 57 0.48 -2.12 22.62
CA SER A 57 1.20 -2.94 23.59
C SER A 57 2.07 -4.01 22.90
N PRO A 58 3.14 -4.48 23.56
CA PRO A 58 3.94 -5.59 23.06
C PRO A 58 3.12 -6.86 22.78
N ARG A 59 2.04 -7.07 23.55
CA ARG A 59 1.14 -8.22 23.36
C ARG A 59 0.39 -8.10 22.05
N MET A 60 -0.15 -6.92 21.74
CA MET A 60 -0.84 -6.68 20.47
C MET A 60 0.12 -6.71 19.28
N GLN A 61 1.31 -6.13 19.39
CA GLN A 61 2.33 -6.23 18.34
C GLN A 61 2.70 -7.69 18.04
N LYS A 62 2.80 -8.52 19.07
CA LYS A 62 3.02 -9.96 18.90
C LYS A 62 1.87 -10.64 18.15
N ILE A 63 0.61 -10.32 18.47
CA ILE A 63 -0.57 -10.84 17.79
C ILE A 63 -0.54 -10.47 16.29
N LEU A 64 -0.25 -9.21 15.97
CA LEU A 64 -0.13 -8.73 14.59
C LEU A 64 1.02 -9.42 13.83
N ASN A 65 2.10 -9.78 14.49
CA ASN A 65 3.17 -10.54 13.86
C ASN A 65 2.83 -12.02 13.68
N GLU A 66 1.96 -12.58 14.53
CA GLU A 66 1.60 -14.00 14.49
C GLU A 66 0.42 -14.31 13.57
N PHE A 67 -0.47 -13.36 13.24
CA PHE A 67 -1.74 -13.73 12.57
C PHE A 67 -1.59 -14.22 11.12
N ASP A 68 -0.48 -13.92 10.43
CA ASP A 68 -0.11 -14.42 9.09
C ASP A 68 -1.17 -14.32 7.96
N GLY A 69 -2.22 -13.52 8.17
CA GLY A 69 -3.37 -13.38 7.28
C GLY A 69 -4.54 -14.32 7.57
N ASP A 70 -4.46 -15.19 8.57
CA ASP A 70 -5.55 -16.08 9.00
C ASP A 70 -6.52 -15.34 9.94
N GLU A 71 -7.76 -15.13 9.48
CA GLU A 71 -8.79 -14.42 10.23
C GLU A 71 -9.23 -15.17 11.50
N GLU A 72 -9.31 -16.50 11.45
CA GLU A 72 -9.71 -17.31 12.62
C GLU A 72 -8.59 -17.33 13.66
N LYS A 73 -7.34 -17.41 13.21
CA LYS A 73 -6.17 -17.26 14.10
C LYS A 73 -6.14 -15.88 14.77
N MET A 74 -6.39 -14.81 14.01
CA MET A 74 -6.50 -13.46 14.56
C MET A 74 -7.60 -13.37 15.61
N LYS A 75 -8.81 -13.88 15.31
CA LYS A 75 -9.92 -13.91 16.26
C LYS A 75 -9.55 -14.64 17.54
N GLN A 76 -8.94 -15.81 17.42
CA GLN A 76 -8.52 -16.61 18.57
C GLN A 76 -7.50 -15.87 19.44
N LEU A 77 -6.44 -15.32 18.84
CA LEU A 77 -5.41 -14.55 19.55
C LEU A 77 -5.99 -13.32 20.27
N MET A 78 -6.95 -12.64 19.65
CA MET A 78 -7.63 -11.48 20.25
C MET A 78 -8.57 -11.87 21.40
N VAL A 79 -9.26 -13.01 21.28
CA VAL A 79 -10.08 -13.57 22.37
C VAL A 79 -9.19 -13.94 23.56
N ASP A 80 -8.09 -14.65 23.32
CA ASP A 80 -7.14 -15.03 24.36
C ASP A 80 -6.57 -13.80 25.06
N TYR A 81 -6.19 -12.77 24.29
CA TYR A 81 -5.71 -11.50 24.85
C TYR A 81 -6.78 -10.82 25.72
N THR A 82 -8.04 -10.78 25.28
CA THR A 82 -9.12 -10.16 26.05
C THR A 82 -9.43 -10.93 27.34
N ILE A 83 -9.30 -12.27 27.33
CA ILE A 83 -9.47 -13.11 28.52
C ILE A 83 -8.33 -12.88 29.51
N ASP A 84 -7.10 -12.82 29.01
CA ASP A 84 -5.89 -12.63 29.83
C ASP A 84 -5.84 -11.23 30.47
N ASP A 85 -6.13 -10.19 29.67
CA ASP A 85 -6.05 -8.78 30.09
C ASP A 85 -7.04 -7.93 29.29
N GLN A 86 -8.29 -7.93 29.75
CA GLN A 86 -9.36 -7.16 29.11
C GLN A 86 -9.05 -5.66 29.02
N THR A 87 -8.41 -5.08 30.04
CA THR A 87 -8.15 -3.63 30.07
C THR A 87 -7.11 -3.28 29.01
N ALA A 88 -5.98 -3.98 28.95
CA ALA A 88 -4.97 -3.73 27.93
C ALA A 88 -5.49 -4.01 26.52
N ALA A 89 -6.30 -5.06 26.34
CA ALA A 89 -6.93 -5.37 25.06
C ALA A 89 -7.86 -4.25 24.58
N LEU A 90 -8.66 -3.66 25.49
CA LEU A 90 -9.54 -2.53 25.17
C LEU A 90 -8.75 -1.25 24.85
N GLU A 91 -7.70 -0.96 25.60
CA GLU A 91 -6.83 0.19 25.33
C GLU A 91 -6.16 0.08 23.95
N ASP A 92 -5.64 -1.09 23.61
CA ASP A 92 -5.06 -1.33 22.28
C ASP A 92 -6.11 -1.28 21.18
N ALA A 93 -7.32 -1.79 21.41
CA ALA A 93 -8.41 -1.67 20.44
C ALA A 93 -8.79 -0.20 20.19
N GLN A 94 -8.81 0.64 21.23
CA GLN A 94 -9.05 2.09 21.08
C GLN A 94 -7.93 2.78 20.30
N LYS A 95 -6.67 2.44 20.58
CA LYS A 95 -5.53 2.95 19.79
C LYS A 95 -5.62 2.49 18.34
N PHE A 96 -5.98 1.23 18.12
CA PHE A 96 -6.13 0.64 16.79
C PHE A 96 -7.19 1.39 15.97
N GLN A 97 -8.35 1.67 16.58
CA GLN A 97 -9.46 2.39 15.94
C GLN A 97 -9.24 3.91 15.82
N GLY A 98 -8.23 4.46 16.49
CA GLY A 98 -7.93 5.90 16.50
C GLY A 98 -6.59 6.21 15.84
N PRO A 99 -5.54 6.53 16.62
CA PRO A 99 -4.27 6.99 16.08
C PRO A 99 -3.61 5.98 15.13
N VAL A 100 -3.66 4.68 15.43
CA VAL A 100 -2.99 3.65 14.60
C VAL A 100 -3.59 3.60 13.21
N ILE A 101 -4.93 3.55 13.08
CA ILE A 101 -5.56 3.50 11.76
C ILE A 101 -5.30 4.78 10.97
N ILE A 102 -5.29 5.95 11.63
CA ILE A 102 -5.00 7.23 10.99
C ILE A 102 -3.55 7.27 10.46
N ASP A 103 -2.58 6.90 11.30
CA ASP A 103 -1.17 6.87 10.94
C ASP A 103 -0.93 5.89 9.79
N PHE A 104 -1.53 4.70 9.90
CA PHE A 104 -1.46 3.66 8.89
C PHE A 104 -2.04 4.11 7.54
N THR A 105 -3.27 4.65 7.51
CA THR A 105 -3.91 5.10 6.27
C THR A 105 -3.15 6.28 5.65
N THR A 106 -2.73 7.25 6.46
CA THR A 106 -1.98 8.42 5.97
C THR A 106 -0.66 8.00 5.34
N CYS A 107 0.04 7.04 5.97
CA CYS A 107 1.30 6.53 5.47
C CYS A 107 1.10 5.74 4.17
N LEU A 108 0.13 4.81 4.12
CA LEU A 108 -0.15 4.04 2.91
C LEU A 108 -0.64 4.91 1.75
N ASP A 109 -1.42 5.96 1.99
CA ASP A 109 -1.79 6.93 0.95
C ASP A 109 -0.54 7.62 0.37
N GLY A 110 0.47 7.87 1.22
CA GLY A 110 1.76 8.39 0.81
C GLY A 110 2.55 7.40 -0.05
N VAL A 111 2.58 6.12 0.34
CA VAL A 111 3.18 5.04 -0.44
C VAL A 111 2.49 4.92 -1.80
N GLN A 112 1.16 4.83 -1.83
CA GLN A 112 0.41 4.74 -3.08
C GLN A 112 0.75 5.90 -4.03
N LYS A 113 0.74 7.14 -3.55
CA LYS A 113 1.11 8.31 -4.36
C LYS A 113 2.55 8.27 -4.86
N LYS A 114 3.49 7.72 -4.07
CA LYS A 114 4.89 7.59 -4.45
C LYS A 114 5.08 6.64 -5.65
N TYR A 115 4.19 5.67 -5.82
CA TYR A 115 4.31 4.63 -6.84
C TYR A 115 3.17 4.58 -7.88
N ASP A 116 2.22 5.52 -7.86
CA ASP A 116 1.04 5.54 -8.76
C ASP A 116 1.44 5.48 -10.24
N ASP A 117 2.51 6.18 -10.62
CA ASP A 117 3.04 6.22 -11.99
C ASP A 117 4.07 5.12 -12.29
N LYS A 118 4.39 4.26 -11.31
CA LYS A 118 5.45 3.23 -11.42
C LYS A 118 4.96 1.90 -11.95
N PHE A 119 3.70 1.59 -11.74
CA PHE A 119 3.09 0.28 -12.02
C PHE A 119 1.98 0.37 -13.06
N THR A 120 2.23 1.02 -14.19
CA THR A 120 1.20 1.34 -15.19
C THR A 120 0.82 0.16 -16.10
N THR A 121 1.61 -0.92 -16.09
CA THR A 121 1.43 -2.10 -16.92
C THR A 121 0.83 -3.29 -16.18
N ASP A 122 1.14 -3.44 -14.90
CA ASP A 122 0.62 -4.50 -14.05
C ASP A 122 -0.77 -4.12 -13.51
N SER A 123 -1.65 -5.10 -13.38
CA SER A 123 -2.94 -4.92 -12.70
C SER A 123 -2.78 -4.80 -11.19
N ASP A 124 -3.75 -4.19 -10.51
CA ASP A 124 -3.77 -4.07 -9.05
C ASP A 124 -3.57 -5.42 -8.35
N ASP A 125 -4.13 -6.51 -8.88
CA ASP A 125 -4.01 -7.84 -8.29
C ASP A 125 -2.62 -8.46 -8.51
N GLU A 126 -1.97 -8.19 -9.65
CA GLU A 126 -0.57 -8.57 -9.88
C GLU A 126 0.36 -7.80 -8.94
N ILE A 127 0.12 -6.51 -8.75
CA ILE A 127 0.88 -5.67 -7.82
C ILE A 127 0.73 -6.21 -6.39
N LYS A 128 -0.50 -6.46 -5.93
CA LYS A 128 -0.76 -7.00 -4.59
C LYS A 128 -0.12 -8.37 -4.40
N GLN A 129 -0.18 -9.25 -5.40
CA GLN A 129 0.42 -10.59 -5.30
C GLN A 129 1.95 -10.50 -5.19
N LYS A 130 2.59 -9.67 -6.03
CA LYS A 130 4.04 -9.41 -5.95
C LYS A 130 4.43 -8.82 -4.58
N MET A 131 3.63 -7.90 -4.04
CA MET A 131 3.85 -7.38 -2.69
C MET A 131 3.77 -8.46 -1.62
N VAL A 132 2.78 -9.37 -1.69
CA VAL A 132 2.66 -10.47 -0.72
C VAL A 132 3.88 -11.38 -0.76
N ASP A 133 4.37 -11.70 -1.95
CA ASP A 133 5.54 -12.56 -2.11
C ASP A 133 6.80 -11.90 -1.53
N ILE A 134 6.99 -10.60 -1.77
CA ILE A 134 8.12 -9.84 -1.21
C ILE A 134 8.00 -9.67 0.31
N LEU A 135 6.85 -9.24 0.82
CA LEU A 135 6.63 -9.01 2.26
C LEU A 135 6.81 -10.28 3.09
N LYS A 136 6.55 -11.45 2.50
CA LYS A 136 6.79 -12.74 3.14
C LYS A 136 8.29 -13.01 3.38
N GLU A 137 9.15 -12.49 2.50
CA GLU A 137 10.60 -12.69 2.55
C GLU A 137 11.33 -11.58 3.33
N LEU A 138 10.71 -10.40 3.49
CA LEU A 138 11.29 -9.29 4.24
C LEU A 138 11.21 -9.53 5.76
N GLU A 139 12.37 -9.45 6.41
CA GLU A 139 12.48 -9.57 7.86
C GLU A 139 11.76 -8.40 8.56
N GLY A 140 10.97 -8.69 9.59
CA GLY A 140 10.22 -7.68 10.34
C GLY A 140 8.93 -7.18 9.67
N CYS A 141 8.52 -7.77 8.54
CA CYS A 141 7.33 -7.35 7.79
C CYS A 141 6.14 -8.32 7.90
N SER A 142 6.15 -9.23 8.88
CA SER A 142 5.12 -10.27 9.05
C SER A 142 3.71 -9.69 9.26
N SER A 143 3.60 -8.60 10.01
CA SER A 143 2.32 -7.89 10.19
C SER A 143 1.77 -7.36 8.86
N SER A 144 2.62 -6.73 8.07
CA SER A 144 2.28 -6.17 6.76
C SER A 144 1.91 -7.26 5.75
N TYR A 145 2.69 -8.35 5.73
CA TYR A 145 2.37 -9.55 4.97
C TYR A 145 0.96 -10.06 5.29
N GLY A 146 0.65 -10.22 6.58
CA GLY A 146 -0.66 -10.68 7.02
C GLY A 146 -1.78 -9.74 6.55
N MET A 147 -1.59 -8.43 6.67
CA MET A 147 -2.59 -7.42 6.30
C MET A 147 -2.88 -7.43 4.80
N VAL A 148 -1.83 -7.40 3.96
CA VAL A 148 -1.99 -7.40 2.49
C VAL A 148 -2.58 -8.72 2.02
N LYS A 149 -2.16 -9.85 2.59
CA LYS A 149 -2.72 -11.16 2.25
C LYS A 149 -4.23 -11.27 2.56
N MET A 150 -4.71 -10.64 3.62
CA MET A 150 -6.16 -10.56 3.86
C MET A 150 -6.87 -9.67 2.84
N ALA A 151 -6.24 -8.58 2.41
CA ALA A 151 -6.83 -7.65 1.45
C ALA A 151 -7.04 -8.29 0.07
N ILE A 152 -6.22 -9.27 -0.32
CA ILE A 152 -6.36 -10.01 -1.59
C ILE A 152 -7.49 -11.05 -1.55
N ARG A 153 -7.86 -11.54 -0.37
CA ARG A 153 -8.86 -12.61 -0.22
C ARG A 153 -10.32 -12.12 -0.23
N LYS A 154 -10.52 -10.80 -0.12
CA LYS A 154 -11.84 -10.16 -0.13
C LYS A 154 -12.18 -9.67 -1.52
#